data_AF-A0A916J1C3-F1
#
_entry.id   AF-A0A916J1C3-F1
#
_cell.length_a   1.000
_cell.length_b   1.000
_cell.length_c   1.000
_cell.angle_alpha   90.00
_cell.angle_beta   90.00
_cell.angle_gamma   90.00
#
_symmetry.space_group_name_H-M   'P 1'
#
loop_
_entity.id
_entity.type
_entity.pdbx_description
1 polymer ?
#
loop_
_entity_poly.entity_id
_entity_poly.type
_entity_poly.pdbx_seq_one_letter_code
_entity_poly.pdbx_strand_id
1 'polypeptide(L)'
;MADLVNTSKAGDSAELEALFETVLARSQTSVAIKPADFQPDASSDSVGGKTNATARSVVPQGELTASPDKDRVFNKLGLLARQLHDTLRELGYNNILEKTASKIPDARQRLAYIAQMTEQAASRVLNATDAAKPLQDEMLASSEVLSARWNKAFANELAVEEFKRLAEATRDYFRASPDKHRATNGHLMEIMMAQDFQDLTGQVIKRVVELAQEMEDSLVSLLIEAIPAGHQWEKNENLLNGPALNAEGRSDVMSSQSQVDDLLESLGF
;
A
#
# COMPACT_ATOMS: atom_id res chain seq x y z
N MET A 1 -19.01 21.66 54.51
CA MET A 1 -18.73 22.25 53.18
C MET A 1 -17.85 21.26 52.46
N ALA A 2 -18.35 20.12 51.99
CA ALA A 2 -19.26 19.91 50.86
C ALA A 2 -18.63 20.32 49.52
N ASP A 3 -18.07 19.29 48.88
CA ASP A 3 -17.90 19.01 47.45
C ASP A 3 -18.20 20.12 46.43
N LEU A 4 -17.19 20.47 45.62
CA LEU A 4 -17.39 21.09 44.30
C LEU A 4 -16.14 21.09 43.42
N VAL A 5 -15.39 19.99 43.33
CA VAL A 5 -14.32 19.87 42.31
C VAL A 5 -14.16 18.41 41.86
N ASN A 6 -15.17 17.77 41.26
CA ASN A 6 -14.91 16.61 40.38
C ASN A 6 -16.11 16.12 39.52
N THR A 7 -16.73 16.95 38.68
CA THR A 7 -17.84 16.44 37.82
C THR A 7 -17.73 16.74 36.33
N SER A 8 -16.75 17.52 35.84
CA SER A 8 -16.70 17.87 34.41
C SER A 8 -15.86 16.94 33.53
N LYS A 9 -15.01 16.07 34.10
CA LYS A 9 -14.07 15.24 33.30
C LYS A 9 -14.62 13.87 32.89
N ALA A 10 -15.69 13.40 33.55
CA ALA A 10 -16.32 12.12 33.25
C ALA A 10 -17.43 12.23 32.18
N GLY A 11 -18.05 13.41 32.03
CA GLY A 11 -19.11 13.67 31.05
C GLY A 11 -18.61 13.70 29.60
N ASP A 12 -17.52 14.43 29.35
CA ASP A 12 -16.96 14.57 28.00
C ASP A 12 -16.41 13.25 27.45
N SER A 13 -15.84 12.40 28.31
CA SER A 13 -15.36 11.08 27.87
C SER A 13 -16.52 10.18 27.46
N ALA A 14 -17.62 10.17 28.22
CA ALA A 14 -18.79 9.34 27.92
C ALA A 14 -19.53 9.81 26.65
N GLU A 15 -19.56 11.12 26.40
CA GLU A 15 -20.17 11.69 25.19
C GLU A 15 -19.31 11.42 23.94
N LEU A 16 -17.98 11.46 24.07
CA LEU A 16 -17.04 11.07 23.01
C LEU A 16 -17.06 9.56 22.73
N GLU A 17 -17.21 8.73 23.76
CA GLU A 17 -17.32 7.28 23.64
C GLU A 17 -18.65 6.87 22.98
N ALA A 18 -19.75 7.58 23.29
CA ALA A 18 -21.04 7.42 22.62
C ALA A 18 -21.00 7.86 21.14
N LEU A 19 -20.26 8.93 20.81
CA LEU A 19 -20.03 9.33 19.43
C LEU A 19 -19.18 8.30 18.67
N PHE A 20 -18.16 7.73 19.32
CA PHE A 20 -17.36 6.65 18.75
C PHE A 20 -18.17 5.37 18.50
N GLU A 21 -19.00 4.96 19.46
CA GLU A 21 -19.94 3.84 19.28
C GLU A 21 -20.95 4.11 18.16
N THR A 22 -21.46 5.33 18.03
CA THR A 22 -22.39 5.71 16.97
C THR A 22 -21.75 5.67 15.58
N VAL A 23 -20.46 6.01 15.47
CA VAL A 23 -19.68 5.90 14.24
C VAL A 23 -19.39 4.44 13.90
N LEU A 24 -19.05 3.61 14.90
CA LEU A 24 -18.86 2.16 14.74
C LEU A 24 -20.16 1.44 14.34
N ALA A 25 -21.30 1.84 14.90
CA ALA A 25 -22.60 1.30 14.54
C ALA A 25 -23.02 1.66 13.11
N ARG A 26 -22.57 2.82 12.58
CA ARG A 26 -22.80 3.23 11.19
C ARG A 26 -21.88 2.51 10.19
N SER A 27 -20.67 2.15 10.57
CA SER A 27 -19.74 1.37 9.72
C SER A 27 -20.05 -0.13 9.71
N GLN A 28 -20.88 -0.63 10.63
CA GLN A 28 -21.34 -2.04 10.65
C GLN A 28 -22.51 -2.35 9.70
N THR A 29 -23.07 -1.37 9.00
CA THR A 29 -23.94 -1.62 7.83
C THR A 29 -23.11 -1.90 6.57
N SER A 30 -22.14 -2.80 6.67
CA SER A 30 -21.50 -3.41 5.50
C SER A 30 -22.34 -4.61 5.07
N VAL A 31 -22.98 -4.47 3.90
CA VAL A 31 -23.63 -5.57 3.20
C VAL A 31 -22.59 -6.69 3.05
N ALA A 32 -22.91 -7.87 3.58
CA ALA A 32 -22.10 -9.07 3.39
C ALA A 32 -22.05 -9.43 1.90
N ILE A 33 -20.99 -9.00 1.20
CA ILE A 33 -20.73 -9.42 -0.17
C ILE A 33 -20.04 -10.79 -0.10
N LYS A 34 -20.80 -11.84 -0.45
CA LYS A 34 -20.24 -13.18 -0.72
C LYS A 34 -19.25 -13.09 -1.88
N PRO A 35 -18.09 -13.76 -1.82
CA PRO A 35 -17.22 -13.89 -2.97
C PRO A 35 -17.80 -14.97 -3.89
N ALA A 36 -18.64 -14.57 -4.83
CA ALA A 36 -19.02 -15.40 -5.96
C ALA A 36 -19.10 -14.51 -7.20
N ASP A 37 -18.35 -14.93 -8.22
CA ASP A 37 -18.41 -14.50 -9.61
C ASP A 37 -17.90 -13.08 -9.93
N PHE A 38 -16.56 -12.92 -9.87
CA PHE A 38 -15.90 -11.96 -10.76
C PHE A 38 -15.11 -12.72 -11.82
N GLN A 39 -15.63 -12.70 -13.05
CA GLN A 39 -15.02 -13.28 -14.23
C GLN A 39 -14.58 -12.10 -15.13
N PRO A 40 -13.28 -11.89 -15.37
CA PRO A 40 -12.85 -10.78 -16.20
C PRO A 40 -13.14 -11.09 -17.67
N ASP A 41 -14.01 -10.27 -18.26
CA ASP A 41 -14.30 -10.25 -19.69
C ASP A 41 -13.01 -9.97 -20.49
N ALA A 42 -12.64 -10.92 -21.35
CA ALA A 42 -11.59 -10.76 -22.33
C ALA A 42 -12.18 -10.17 -23.61
N SER A 43 -12.22 -8.84 -23.68
CA SER A 43 -12.50 -8.13 -24.92
C SER A 43 -11.59 -6.91 -25.03
N SER A 44 -10.36 -7.17 -25.50
CA SER A 44 -9.56 -6.17 -26.19
C SER A 44 -9.90 -6.28 -27.66
N ASP A 45 -10.66 -5.29 -28.11
CA ASP A 45 -11.22 -5.18 -29.44
C ASP A 45 -10.10 -4.94 -30.47
N SER A 46 -10.15 -5.75 -31.51
CA SER A 46 -9.31 -5.68 -32.69
C SER A 46 -9.69 -4.47 -33.56
N VAL A 47 -8.73 -3.62 -33.91
CA VAL A 47 -8.84 -2.75 -35.09
C VAL A 47 -8.15 -3.45 -36.26
N GLY A 48 -8.98 -4.01 -37.15
CA GLY A 48 -8.58 -4.49 -38.49
C GLY A 48 -8.21 -3.35 -39.45
N GLY A 49 -7.69 -3.61 -40.63
CA GLY A 49 -7.50 -4.88 -41.32
C GLY A 49 -7.03 -4.67 -42.77
N LYS A 50 -7.40 -5.64 -43.63
CA LYS A 50 -7.25 -5.74 -45.11
C LYS A 50 -5.90 -6.33 -45.58
N THR A 51 -5.77 -7.33 -46.45
CA THR A 51 -6.64 -7.98 -47.47
C THR A 51 -5.98 -9.33 -47.87
N ASN A 52 -6.72 -10.44 -47.90
CA ASN A 52 -7.30 -11.13 -49.08
C ASN A 52 -6.40 -12.18 -49.79
N ALA A 53 -6.91 -13.42 -49.77
CA ALA A 53 -6.80 -14.55 -50.72
C ALA A 53 -5.46 -14.89 -51.40
N THR A 54 -4.97 -16.11 -51.22
CA THR A 54 -5.11 -17.21 -52.21
C THR A 54 -4.38 -18.47 -51.73
N ALA A 55 -5.06 -19.60 -51.91
CA ALA A 55 -4.51 -20.93 -51.73
C ALA A 55 -3.37 -21.21 -52.72
N ARG A 56 -2.22 -21.67 -52.22
CA ARG A 56 -1.38 -22.61 -52.95
C ARG A 56 -0.53 -23.41 -51.98
N SER A 57 -0.88 -24.69 -51.85
CA SER A 57 0.03 -25.73 -51.36
C SER A 57 1.27 -25.71 -52.25
N VAL A 58 2.37 -25.22 -51.70
CA VAL A 58 3.72 -25.49 -52.21
C VAL A 58 4.53 -25.78 -50.98
N VAL A 59 4.90 -27.04 -50.83
CA VAL A 59 5.95 -27.51 -49.95
C VAL A 59 7.28 -27.09 -50.61
N PRO A 60 8.12 -26.25 -49.98
CA PRO A 60 9.55 -26.39 -50.17
C PRO A 60 10.07 -27.20 -48.99
N GLN A 61 10.60 -28.37 -49.30
CA GLN A 61 11.52 -29.10 -48.44
C GLN A 61 12.66 -28.14 -48.09
N GLY A 62 12.62 -27.57 -46.89
CA GLY A 62 13.74 -26.90 -46.26
C GLY A 62 14.14 -27.75 -45.07
N GLU A 63 15.17 -28.56 -45.24
CA GLU A 63 15.90 -29.22 -44.16
C GLU A 63 16.28 -28.18 -43.10
N LEU A 64 15.47 -28.11 -42.05
CA LEU A 64 15.93 -27.65 -40.75
C LEU A 64 16.84 -28.75 -40.23
N THR A 65 18.13 -28.63 -40.55
CA THR A 65 19.19 -29.30 -39.80
C THR A 65 19.15 -28.76 -38.37
N ALA A 66 18.22 -29.24 -37.57
CA ALA A 66 18.31 -29.18 -36.12
C ALA A 66 19.61 -29.93 -35.77
N SER A 67 20.59 -29.19 -35.26
CA SER A 67 21.84 -29.80 -34.83
C SER A 67 21.50 -30.91 -33.83
N PRO A 68 21.94 -32.16 -34.04
CA PRO A 68 21.53 -33.32 -33.24
C PRO A 68 21.83 -33.18 -31.74
N ASP A 69 22.72 -32.25 -31.38
CA ASP A 69 23.02 -31.88 -29.99
C ASP A 69 21.91 -31.08 -29.31
N LYS A 70 21.21 -30.17 -29.99
CA LYS A 70 20.10 -29.42 -29.37
C LYS A 70 18.95 -30.35 -29.07
N ASP A 71 18.58 -31.21 -30.02
CA ASP A 71 17.51 -32.20 -29.83
C ASP A 71 17.89 -33.23 -28.77
N ARG A 72 19.17 -33.64 -28.67
CA ARG A 72 19.65 -34.50 -27.58
C ARG A 72 19.56 -33.80 -26.22
N VAL A 73 19.95 -32.53 -26.13
CA VAL A 73 19.88 -31.75 -24.88
C VAL A 73 18.42 -31.54 -24.46
N PHE A 74 17.52 -31.17 -25.38
CA PHE A 74 16.10 -31.04 -25.08
C PHE A 74 15.46 -32.38 -24.69
N ASN A 75 15.80 -33.49 -25.35
CA ASN A 75 15.32 -34.82 -24.96
C ASN A 75 15.85 -35.26 -23.59
N LYS A 76 17.11 -34.96 -23.28
CA LYS A 76 17.71 -35.30 -21.99
C LYS A 76 17.16 -34.42 -20.87
N LEU A 77 16.90 -33.14 -21.13
CA LEU A 77 16.22 -32.23 -20.22
C LEU A 77 14.76 -32.67 -19.98
N GLY A 78 14.06 -33.12 -21.03
CA GLY A 78 12.72 -33.69 -20.93
C GLY A 78 12.69 -34.98 -20.12
N LEU A 79 13.69 -35.87 -20.30
CA LEU A 79 13.82 -37.09 -19.50
C LEU A 79 14.08 -36.76 -18.02
N LEU A 80 15.00 -35.83 -17.74
CA LEU A 80 15.31 -35.41 -16.36
C LEU A 80 14.13 -34.71 -15.68
N ALA A 81 13.39 -33.85 -16.40
CA ALA A 81 12.18 -33.22 -15.88
C ALA A 81 11.08 -34.24 -15.59
N ARG A 82 10.94 -35.27 -16.43
CA ARG A 82 9.98 -36.36 -16.23
C ARG A 82 10.39 -37.28 -15.09
N GLN A 83 11.67 -37.59 -14.97
CA GLN A 83 12.22 -38.39 -13.88
C GLN A 83 12.11 -37.65 -12.54
N LEU A 84 12.35 -36.34 -12.51
CA LEU A 84 12.09 -35.48 -11.34
C LEU A 84 10.59 -35.41 -11.01
N HIS A 85 9.73 -35.28 -12.02
CA HIS A 85 8.29 -35.30 -11.82
C HIS A 85 7.83 -36.66 -11.26
N ASP A 86 8.30 -37.77 -11.82
CA ASP A 86 7.91 -39.11 -11.39
C ASP A 86 8.40 -39.38 -9.97
N THR A 87 9.62 -38.96 -9.59
CA THR A 87 10.10 -39.07 -8.21
C THR A 87 9.32 -38.18 -7.23
N LEU A 88 9.03 -36.93 -7.60
CA LEU A 88 8.17 -36.03 -6.79
C LEU A 88 6.75 -36.58 -6.63
N ARG A 89 6.24 -37.30 -7.64
CA ARG A 89 4.93 -37.95 -7.61
C ARG A 89 4.95 -39.21 -6.76
N GLU A 90 5.99 -40.03 -6.87
CA GLU A 90 6.18 -41.27 -6.11
C GLU A 90 6.37 -41.01 -4.61
N LEU A 91 6.99 -39.87 -4.27
CA LEU A 91 7.12 -39.38 -2.90
C LEU A 91 5.87 -38.63 -2.38
N GLY A 92 4.83 -38.43 -3.21
CA GLY A 92 3.58 -37.77 -2.79
C GLY A 92 3.59 -36.24 -2.74
N TYR A 93 4.68 -35.58 -3.16
CA TYR A 93 4.88 -34.13 -3.04
C TYR A 93 4.22 -33.27 -4.11
N ASN A 94 3.75 -33.87 -5.21
CA ASN A 94 3.05 -33.13 -6.27
C ASN A 94 1.87 -32.30 -5.72
N ASN A 95 1.15 -32.84 -4.74
CA ASN A 95 0.00 -32.17 -4.13
C ASN A 95 0.43 -30.96 -3.27
N ILE A 96 1.58 -31.04 -2.59
CA ILE A 96 2.12 -29.94 -1.77
C ILE A 96 2.64 -28.82 -2.66
N LEU A 97 3.41 -29.16 -3.71
CA LEU A 97 3.95 -28.19 -4.66
C LEU A 97 2.83 -27.49 -5.44
N GLU A 98 1.82 -28.25 -5.89
CA GLU A 98 0.65 -27.73 -6.60
C GLU A 98 -0.18 -26.79 -5.72
N LYS A 99 -0.42 -27.18 -4.46
CA LYS A 99 -1.10 -26.31 -3.48
C LYS A 99 -0.32 -25.02 -3.20
N THR A 100 0.99 -25.12 -2.99
CA THR A 100 1.86 -23.96 -2.76
C THR A 100 1.93 -23.04 -3.98
N ALA A 101 2.07 -23.60 -5.19
CA ALA A 101 2.06 -22.83 -6.43
C ALA A 101 0.71 -22.13 -6.67
N SER A 102 -0.41 -22.79 -6.31
CA SER A 102 -1.76 -22.22 -6.45
C SER A 102 -2.03 -21.01 -5.55
N LYS A 103 -1.22 -20.81 -4.49
CA LYS A 103 -1.33 -19.70 -3.53
C LYS A 103 -0.64 -18.42 -3.99
N ILE A 104 0.36 -18.51 -4.86
CA ILE A 104 1.12 -17.35 -5.37
C ILE A 104 0.22 -16.31 -6.08
N PRO A 105 -0.71 -16.70 -6.97
CA PRO A 105 -1.63 -15.75 -7.58
C PRO A 105 -2.49 -14.98 -6.58
N ASP A 106 -2.97 -15.64 -5.51
CA ASP A 106 -3.75 -14.98 -4.45
C ASP A 106 -2.89 -13.95 -3.69
N ALA A 107 -1.66 -14.31 -3.32
CA ALA A 107 -0.71 -13.39 -2.70
C ALA A 107 -0.47 -12.14 -3.57
N ARG A 108 -0.29 -12.34 -4.89
CA ARG A 108 -0.11 -11.23 -5.84
C ARG A 108 -1.34 -10.33 -5.93
N GLN A 109 -2.54 -10.91 -5.97
CA GLN A 109 -3.78 -10.13 -5.99
C GLN A 109 -3.94 -9.30 -4.72
N ARG A 110 -3.62 -9.86 -3.55
CA ARG A 110 -3.64 -9.16 -2.27
C ARG A 110 -2.64 -8.00 -2.22
N LEU A 111 -1.41 -8.22 -2.68
CA LEU A 111 -0.40 -7.15 -2.76
C LEU A 111 -0.81 -6.04 -3.74
N ALA A 112 -1.40 -6.40 -4.88
CA ALA A 112 -1.94 -5.43 -5.84
C ALA A 112 -3.09 -4.60 -5.21
N TYR A 113 -3.98 -5.25 -4.46
CA TYR A 113 -5.03 -4.57 -3.71
C TYR A 113 -4.46 -3.60 -2.68
N ILE A 114 -3.43 -3.99 -1.93
CA ILE A 114 -2.74 -3.09 -0.98
C ILE A 114 -2.18 -1.85 -1.70
N ALA A 115 -1.51 -2.05 -2.85
CA ALA A 115 -0.96 -0.95 -3.63
C ALA A 115 -2.05 0.04 -4.06
N GLN A 116 -3.16 -0.47 -4.61
CA GLN A 116 -4.29 0.35 -5.03
C GLN A 116 -4.91 1.13 -3.86
N MET A 117 -5.16 0.47 -2.72
CA MET A 117 -5.74 1.13 -1.54
C MET A 117 -4.82 2.21 -0.98
N THR A 118 -3.50 1.97 -1.00
CA THR A 118 -2.50 2.93 -0.54
C THR A 118 -2.45 4.16 -1.46
N GLU A 119 -2.50 3.94 -2.78
CA GLU A 119 -2.57 5.03 -3.76
C GLU A 119 -3.84 5.87 -3.59
N GLN A 120 -4.99 5.22 -3.41
CA GLN A 120 -6.26 5.91 -3.20
C GLN A 120 -6.27 6.75 -1.93
N ALA A 121 -5.76 6.20 -0.82
CA ALA A 121 -5.64 6.92 0.45
C ALA A 121 -4.72 8.13 0.32
N ALA A 122 -3.53 7.94 -0.28
CA ALA A 122 -2.58 9.03 -0.53
C ALA A 122 -3.20 10.15 -1.39
N SER A 123 -3.92 9.78 -2.46
CA SER A 123 -4.61 10.75 -3.32
C SER A 123 -5.68 11.54 -2.56
N ARG A 124 -6.50 10.87 -1.73
CA ARG A 124 -7.52 11.54 -0.90
C ARG A 124 -6.89 12.52 0.10
N VAL A 125 -5.84 12.09 0.80
CA VAL A 125 -5.14 12.93 1.78
C VAL A 125 -4.52 14.15 1.10
N LEU A 126 -3.88 13.97 -0.06
CA LEU A 126 -3.28 15.06 -0.82
C LEU A 126 -4.34 16.05 -1.29
N ASN A 127 -5.43 15.59 -1.89
CA ASN A 127 -6.51 16.44 -2.37
C ASN A 127 -7.17 17.25 -1.24
N ALA A 128 -7.43 16.61 -0.09
CA ALA A 128 -7.99 17.28 1.07
C ALA A 128 -7.01 18.32 1.64
N THR A 129 -5.71 18.03 1.63
CA THR A 129 -4.66 18.98 2.06
C THR A 129 -4.57 20.17 1.10
N ASP A 130 -4.58 19.92 -0.21
CA ASP A 130 -4.53 20.94 -1.26
C ASP A 130 -5.76 21.87 -1.22
N ALA A 131 -6.91 21.34 -0.84
CA ALA A 131 -8.13 22.13 -0.64
C ALA A 131 -8.15 22.91 0.69
N ALA A 132 -7.63 22.32 1.77
CA ALA A 132 -7.62 22.95 3.10
C ALA A 132 -6.60 24.09 3.23
N LYS A 133 -5.42 23.95 2.63
CA LYS A 133 -4.34 24.92 2.73
C LYS A 133 -4.73 26.35 2.28
N PRO A 134 -5.32 26.57 1.08
CA PRO A 134 -5.68 27.93 0.66
C PRO A 134 -6.73 28.58 1.57
N LEU A 135 -7.64 27.80 2.17
CA LEU A 135 -8.60 28.32 3.14
C LEU A 135 -7.90 28.89 4.37
N GLN A 136 -6.91 28.15 4.91
CA GLN A 136 -6.12 28.60 6.06
C GLN A 136 -5.24 29.80 5.72
N ASP A 137 -4.61 29.80 4.53
CA ASP A 137 -3.78 30.92 4.07
C ASP A 137 -4.63 32.20 3.93
N GLU A 138 -5.84 32.12 3.35
CA GLU A 138 -6.74 33.26 3.20
C GLU A 138 -7.25 33.79 4.55
N MET A 139 -7.55 32.90 5.50
CA MET A 139 -7.96 33.27 6.84
C MET A 139 -6.84 33.97 7.61
N LEU A 140 -5.62 33.43 7.54
CA LEU A 140 -4.44 34.02 8.16
C LEU A 140 -4.16 35.42 7.59
N ALA A 141 -4.10 35.55 6.27
CA ALA A 141 -3.86 36.82 5.60
C ALA A 141 -4.93 37.87 5.96
N SER A 142 -6.21 37.48 5.98
CA SER A 142 -7.31 38.37 6.37
C SER A 142 -7.17 38.82 7.83
N SER A 143 -6.81 37.89 8.72
CA SER A 143 -6.61 38.17 10.14
C SER A 143 -5.43 39.13 10.38
N GLU A 144 -4.31 38.94 9.68
CA GLU A 144 -3.14 39.83 9.77
C GLU A 144 -3.46 41.25 9.29
N VAL A 145 -4.15 41.38 8.16
CA VAL A 145 -4.58 42.67 7.61
C VAL A 145 -5.51 43.39 8.59
N LEU A 146 -6.51 42.68 9.15
CA LEU A 146 -7.43 43.28 10.12
C LEU A 146 -6.70 43.67 11.40
N SER A 147 -5.83 42.81 11.92
CA SER A 147 -5.02 43.08 13.12
C SER A 147 -4.15 44.33 12.97
N ALA A 148 -3.43 44.45 11.84
CA ALA A 148 -2.61 45.62 11.55
C ALA A 148 -3.44 46.92 11.48
N ARG A 149 -4.63 46.86 10.89
CA ARG A 149 -5.55 48.01 10.81
C ARG A 149 -6.14 48.37 12.18
N TRP A 150 -6.47 47.38 13.01
CA TRP A 150 -6.91 47.62 14.38
C TRP A 150 -5.80 48.26 15.23
N ASN A 151 -4.55 47.83 15.08
CA ASN A 151 -3.42 48.46 15.78
C ASN A 151 -3.30 49.96 15.44
N LYS A 152 -3.45 50.33 14.16
CA LYS A 152 -3.48 51.75 13.75
C LYS A 152 -4.67 52.51 14.33
N ALA A 153 -5.84 51.87 14.41
CA ALA A 153 -7.02 52.46 15.04
C ALA A 153 -6.78 52.77 16.53
N PHE A 154 -6.18 51.83 17.26
CA PHE A 154 -5.83 52.02 18.68
C PHE A 154 -4.68 53.01 18.90
N ALA A 155 -3.81 53.21 17.91
CA ALA A 155 -2.78 54.25 17.92
C ALA A 155 -3.32 55.66 17.58
N ASN A 156 -4.64 55.80 17.33
CA ASN A 156 -5.27 57.02 16.82
C ASN A 156 -4.71 57.48 15.45
N GLU A 157 -4.24 56.55 14.63
CA GLU A 157 -3.67 56.80 13.29
C GLU A 157 -4.70 56.56 12.16
N LEU A 158 -5.99 56.42 12.47
CA LEU A 158 -7.05 56.15 11.50
C LEU A 158 -8.09 57.27 11.47
N ALA A 159 -8.51 57.68 10.26
CA ALA A 159 -9.65 58.57 10.11
C ALA A 159 -10.99 57.86 10.41
N VAL A 160 -12.03 58.62 10.74
CA VAL A 160 -13.37 58.08 11.06
C VAL A 160 -13.95 57.24 9.93
N GLU A 161 -13.76 57.64 8.66
CA GLU A 161 -14.24 56.86 7.51
C GLU A 161 -13.47 55.55 7.32
N GLU A 162 -12.17 55.54 7.60
CA GLU A 162 -11.36 54.31 7.56
C GLU A 162 -11.73 53.35 8.70
N PHE A 163 -12.12 53.90 9.85
CA PHE A 163 -12.61 53.13 10.98
C PHE A 163 -13.95 52.45 10.66
N LYS A 164 -14.89 53.17 10.03
CA LYS A 164 -16.16 52.57 9.56
C LYS A 164 -15.90 51.40 8.60
N ARG A 165 -15.00 51.60 7.63
CA ARG A 165 -14.59 50.53 6.69
C ARG A 165 -13.91 49.37 7.40
N LEU A 166 -13.12 49.62 8.45
CA LEU A 166 -12.50 48.57 9.26
C LEU A 166 -13.56 47.77 10.03
N ALA A 167 -14.55 48.44 10.61
CA ALA A 167 -15.65 47.79 11.31
C ALA A 167 -16.50 46.92 10.36
N GLU A 168 -16.80 47.41 9.15
CA GLU A 168 -17.48 46.64 8.11
C GLU A 168 -16.67 45.41 7.68
N ALA A 169 -15.39 45.60 7.34
CA ALA A 169 -14.50 44.50 6.94
C ALA A 169 -14.34 43.44 8.06
N THR A 170 -14.27 43.87 9.32
CA THR A 170 -14.21 42.97 10.48
C THR A 170 -15.50 42.16 10.63
N ARG A 171 -16.67 42.82 10.45
CA ARG A 171 -17.97 42.13 10.49
C ARG A 171 -18.08 41.10 9.36
N ASP A 172 -17.63 41.45 8.16
CA ASP A 172 -17.70 40.55 7.00
C ASP A 172 -16.75 39.36 7.16
N TYR A 173 -15.55 39.58 7.72
CA TYR A 173 -14.64 38.50 8.11
C TYR A 173 -15.29 37.53 9.11
N PHE A 174 -15.92 38.04 10.17
CA PHE A 174 -16.60 37.19 11.15
C PHE A 174 -17.82 36.46 10.59
N ARG A 175 -18.48 37.00 9.56
CA ARG A 175 -19.56 36.29 8.85
C ARG A 175 -19.04 35.17 7.97
N ALA A 176 -17.91 35.36 7.30
CA ALA A 176 -17.31 34.37 6.38
C ALA A 176 -16.46 33.29 7.08
N SER A 177 -15.87 33.62 8.24
CA SER A 177 -14.95 32.75 8.99
C SER A 177 -15.56 31.38 9.37
N PRO A 178 -16.82 31.27 9.85
CA PRO A 178 -17.41 29.97 10.19
C PRO A 178 -17.48 29.00 9.02
N ASP A 179 -17.76 29.48 7.81
CA ASP A 179 -17.87 28.61 6.63
C ASP A 179 -16.50 28.05 6.23
N LYS A 180 -15.45 28.88 6.29
CA LYS A 180 -14.06 28.45 6.06
C LYS A 180 -13.59 27.47 7.14
N HIS A 181 -13.89 27.73 8.41
CA HIS A 181 -13.58 26.80 9.49
C HIS A 181 -14.27 25.43 9.31
N ARG A 182 -15.56 25.43 8.94
CA ARG A 182 -16.29 24.18 8.66
C ARG A 182 -15.72 23.45 7.46
N ALA A 183 -15.36 24.17 6.39
CA ALA A 183 -14.73 23.58 5.21
C ALA A 183 -13.36 22.95 5.54
N THR A 184 -12.48 23.68 6.24
CA THR A 184 -11.19 23.13 6.72
C THR A 184 -11.39 21.89 7.59
N ASN A 185 -12.35 21.93 8.53
CA ASN A 185 -12.66 20.77 9.37
C ASN A 185 -13.19 19.59 8.53
N GLY A 186 -13.99 19.85 7.50
CA GLY A 186 -14.44 18.83 6.56
C GLY A 186 -13.29 18.11 5.88
N HIS A 187 -12.28 18.85 5.41
CA HIS A 187 -11.07 18.26 4.82
C HIS A 187 -10.23 17.48 5.84
N LEU A 188 -10.13 17.93 7.09
CA LEU A 188 -9.46 17.16 8.16
C LEU A 188 -10.18 15.83 8.44
N MET A 189 -11.52 15.82 8.39
CA MET A 189 -12.30 14.59 8.51
C MET A 189 -12.14 13.68 7.29
N GLU A 190 -11.99 14.23 6.10
CA GLU A 190 -11.68 13.46 4.89
C GLU A 190 -10.29 12.80 4.97
N ILE A 191 -9.28 13.52 5.48
CA ILE A 191 -7.95 12.96 5.78
C ILE A 191 -8.06 11.82 6.80
N MET A 192 -8.83 12.01 7.87
CA MET A 192 -9.03 10.98 8.89
C MET A 192 -9.75 9.75 8.33
N MET A 193 -10.81 9.95 7.55
CA MET A 193 -11.52 8.84 6.90
C MET A 193 -10.62 8.11 5.91
N ALA A 194 -9.79 8.82 5.16
CA ALA A 194 -8.84 8.22 4.23
C ALA A 194 -7.77 7.36 4.91
N GLN A 195 -7.69 7.32 6.25
CA GLN A 195 -6.80 6.44 7.02
C GLN A 195 -7.40 5.04 7.25
N ASP A 196 -8.69 4.82 6.97
CA ASP A 196 -9.36 3.51 7.03
C ASP A 196 -8.64 2.43 6.21
N PHE A 197 -7.91 2.82 5.16
CA PHE A 197 -7.05 1.93 4.38
C PHE A 197 -6.03 1.19 5.24
N GLN A 198 -5.55 1.77 6.35
CA GLN A 198 -4.51 1.17 7.17
C GLN A 198 -5.00 -0.11 7.87
N ASP A 199 -6.26 -0.15 8.33
CA ASP A 199 -6.85 -1.36 8.94
C ASP A 199 -7.04 -2.45 7.88
N LEU A 200 -7.65 -2.08 6.74
CA LEU A 200 -7.89 -2.99 5.62
C LEU A 200 -6.59 -3.56 5.05
N THR A 201 -5.58 -2.71 4.81
CA THR A 201 -4.27 -3.16 4.31
C THR A 201 -3.51 -3.96 5.36
N GLY A 202 -3.58 -3.62 6.65
CA GLY A 202 -2.98 -4.37 7.73
C GLY A 202 -3.50 -5.81 7.82
N GLN A 203 -4.82 -5.99 7.69
CA GLN A 203 -5.43 -7.32 7.65
C GLN A 203 -4.97 -8.13 6.43
N VAL A 204 -4.88 -7.50 5.25
CA VAL A 204 -4.41 -8.17 4.03
C VAL A 204 -2.93 -8.53 4.12
N ILE A 205 -2.08 -7.65 4.65
CA ILE A 205 -0.66 -7.91 4.88
C ILE A 205 -0.51 -9.13 5.80
N LYS A 206 -1.26 -9.18 6.90
CA LYS A 206 -1.23 -10.34 7.81
C LYS A 206 -1.52 -11.64 7.08
N ARG A 207 -2.53 -11.66 6.20
CA ARG A 207 -2.85 -12.85 5.38
C ARG A 207 -1.74 -13.21 4.40
N VAL A 208 -1.12 -12.22 3.75
CA VAL A 208 0.01 -12.46 2.84
C VAL A 208 1.22 -13.03 3.60
N VAL A 209 1.48 -12.55 4.81
CA VAL A 209 2.56 -13.07 5.68
C VAL A 209 2.26 -14.50 6.12
N GLU A 210 1.04 -14.79 6.59
CA GLU A 210 0.61 -16.16 6.93
C GLU A 210 0.78 -17.09 5.72
N LEU A 211 0.38 -16.65 4.53
CA LEU A 211 0.52 -17.41 3.30
C LEU A 211 1.99 -17.69 2.94
N ALA A 212 2.85 -16.67 3.08
CA ALA A 212 4.29 -16.82 2.83
C ALA A 212 4.94 -17.80 3.80
N GLN A 213 4.57 -17.77 5.09
CA GLN A 213 5.05 -18.71 6.11
C GLN A 213 4.64 -20.15 5.78
N GLU A 214 3.37 -20.37 5.42
CA GLU A 214 2.90 -21.71 5.02
C GLU A 214 3.64 -22.25 3.78
N MET A 215 3.96 -21.36 2.83
CA MET A 215 4.75 -21.73 1.66
C MET A 215 6.20 -22.06 2.04
N GLU A 216 6.81 -21.27 2.91
CA GLU A 216 8.16 -21.49 3.44
C GLU A 216 8.27 -22.84 4.14
N ASP A 217 7.36 -23.13 5.09
CA ASP A 217 7.32 -24.40 5.82
C ASP A 217 7.18 -25.60 4.87
N SER A 218 6.31 -25.47 3.86
CA SER A 218 6.10 -26.52 2.86
C SER A 218 7.35 -26.78 2.03
N LEU A 219 8.07 -25.72 1.64
CA LEU A 219 9.30 -25.81 0.88
C LEU A 219 10.44 -26.37 1.75
N VAL A 220 10.59 -25.92 2.99
CA VAL A 220 11.59 -26.43 3.95
C VAL A 220 11.36 -27.91 4.25
N SER A 221 10.11 -28.33 4.46
CA SER A 221 9.78 -29.74 4.68
C SER A 221 10.20 -30.61 3.48
N LEU A 222 9.87 -30.16 2.26
CA LEU A 222 10.29 -30.85 1.04
C LEU A 222 11.81 -30.90 0.92
N LEU A 223 12.47 -29.80 1.28
CA LEU A 223 13.91 -29.66 1.20
C LEU A 223 14.61 -30.62 2.18
N ILE A 224 14.14 -30.73 3.44
CA ILE A 224 14.65 -31.68 4.44
C ILE A 224 14.49 -33.12 3.98
N GLU A 225 13.34 -33.46 3.39
CA GLU A 225 13.01 -34.83 2.98
C GLU A 225 13.69 -35.24 1.67
N ALA A 226 14.06 -34.29 0.82
CA ALA A 226 14.80 -34.51 -0.41
C ALA A 226 16.33 -34.55 -0.25
N ILE A 227 16.88 -34.21 0.94
CA ILE A 227 18.33 -34.31 1.20
C ILE A 227 18.74 -35.78 1.36
N PRO A 228 19.68 -36.29 0.55
CA PRO A 228 20.35 -37.55 0.85
C PRO A 228 21.14 -37.39 2.14
N ALA A 229 21.00 -38.31 3.09
CA ALA A 229 21.71 -38.28 4.38
C ALA A 229 23.22 -38.00 4.17
N GLY A 230 23.65 -36.76 4.47
CA GLY A 230 25.05 -36.34 4.37
C GLY A 230 25.36 -34.99 3.68
N HIS A 231 24.39 -34.30 3.07
CA HIS A 231 24.65 -32.97 2.47
C HIS A 231 24.30 -31.84 3.46
N GLN A 232 25.30 -31.06 3.87
CA GLN A 232 25.12 -29.81 4.62
C GLN A 232 25.14 -28.63 3.64
N TRP A 233 24.10 -27.80 3.61
CA TRP A 233 24.16 -26.52 2.91
C TRP A 233 24.93 -25.50 3.74
N GLU A 234 25.91 -24.85 3.13
CA GLU A 234 26.44 -23.60 3.63
C GLU A 234 25.34 -22.54 3.54
N LYS A 235 24.89 -22.03 4.70
CA LYS A 235 23.94 -20.89 4.76
C LYS A 235 24.60 -19.68 4.10
N ASN A 236 24.14 -19.31 2.91
CA ASN A 236 24.45 -18.01 2.34
C ASN A 236 23.49 -16.97 2.95
N GLU A 237 23.92 -16.31 4.03
CA GLU A 237 23.15 -15.31 4.79
C GLU A 237 22.91 -13.99 4.02
N ASN A 238 23.48 -13.85 2.82
CA ASN A 238 23.55 -12.59 2.07
C ASN A 238 22.30 -12.19 1.24
N LEU A 239 21.18 -12.92 1.31
CA LEU A 239 20.06 -12.75 0.35
C LEU A 239 18.80 -12.06 0.93
N LEU A 240 18.80 -11.66 2.20
CA LEU A 240 17.68 -10.92 2.82
C LEU A 240 18.01 -9.43 3.01
N ASN A 241 18.32 -8.73 1.93
CA ASN A 241 18.57 -7.28 1.95
C ASN A 241 17.25 -6.49 1.77
N GLY A 242 16.42 -6.51 2.81
CA GLY A 242 15.44 -5.44 3.06
C GLY A 242 15.95 -4.56 4.21
N PRO A 243 15.42 -3.32 4.39
CA PRO A 243 15.80 -2.50 5.54
C PRO A 243 15.61 -3.32 6.82
N ALA A 244 16.68 -3.47 7.59
CA ALA A 244 16.70 -4.35 8.74
C ALA A 244 15.75 -3.83 9.81
N LEU A 245 14.60 -4.48 9.95
CA LEU A 245 13.59 -4.12 10.95
C LEU A 245 13.99 -4.55 12.38
N ASN A 246 14.97 -5.45 12.52
CA ASN A 246 15.52 -5.88 13.81
C ASN A 246 17.05 -5.98 13.73
N ALA A 247 17.74 -5.02 14.36
CA ALA A 247 19.21 -4.97 14.48
C ALA A 247 19.75 -5.68 15.73
N GLU A 248 18.88 -6.10 16.65
CA GLU A 248 19.29 -6.78 17.87
C GLU A 248 19.61 -8.25 17.58
N GLY A 249 20.91 -8.56 17.54
CA GLY A 249 21.43 -9.92 17.42
C GLY A 249 21.80 -10.38 16.01
N ARG A 250 21.71 -9.51 14.99
CA ARG A 250 22.17 -9.79 13.62
C ARG A 250 23.46 -9.06 13.29
N SER A 251 24.51 -9.79 12.93
CA SER A 251 25.81 -9.24 12.49
C SER A 251 25.83 -8.84 11.01
N ASP A 252 24.77 -9.13 10.25
CA ASP A 252 24.65 -8.81 8.83
C ASP A 252 23.92 -7.47 8.57
N VAL A 253 23.48 -6.79 9.63
CA VAL A 253 22.81 -5.50 9.56
C VAL A 253 23.85 -4.39 9.67
N MET A 254 24.20 -3.82 8.51
CA MET A 254 25.00 -2.61 8.41
C MET A 254 24.16 -1.45 8.95
N SER A 255 24.44 -1.00 10.17
CA SER A 255 23.62 -0.03 10.90
C SER A 255 24.25 1.36 10.99
N SER A 256 25.51 1.52 10.58
CA SER A 256 26.21 2.81 10.60
C SER A 256 26.82 3.17 9.24
N GLN A 257 26.77 4.47 8.89
CA GLN A 257 27.38 5.03 7.68
C GLN A 257 28.87 4.68 7.55
N SER A 258 29.59 4.53 8.66
CA SER A 258 30.99 4.11 8.65
C SER A 258 31.19 2.71 8.06
N GLN A 259 30.27 1.78 8.32
CA GLN A 259 30.36 0.41 7.79
C GLN A 259 30.03 0.36 6.30
N VAL A 260 29.22 1.32 5.82
CA VAL A 260 28.97 1.52 4.39
C VAL A 260 30.22 2.05 3.70
N ASP A 261 30.90 3.02 4.32
CA ASP A 261 32.13 3.60 3.79
C ASP A 261 33.26 2.55 3.75
N ASP A 262 33.41 1.71 4.78
CA ASP A 262 34.38 0.60 4.83
C ASP A 262 34.11 -0.45 3.73
N LEU A 263 32.83 -0.71 3.41
CA LEU A 263 32.44 -1.64 2.36
C LEU A 263 32.75 -1.08 0.96
N LEU A 264 32.53 0.23 0.76
CA LEU A 264 32.85 0.91 -0.49
C LEU A 264 34.37 0.92 -0.73
N GLU A 265 35.16 1.18 0.31
CA GLU A 265 36.62 1.12 0.26
C GLU A 265 37.11 -0.30 -0.08
N SER A 266 36.47 -1.34 0.47
CA SER A 266 36.79 -2.75 0.17
C SER A 266 36.45 -3.19 -1.26
N LEU A 267 35.48 -2.52 -1.89
CA LEU A 267 35.07 -2.73 -3.28
C LEU A 267 35.83 -1.85 -4.28
N GLY A 268 36.76 -1.00 -3.78
CA GLY A 268 37.62 -0.16 -4.58
C GLY A 268 36.97 1.13 -5.09
N PHE A 269 35.95 1.63 -4.37
CA PHE A 269 35.35 2.96 -4.57
C PHE A 269 35.82 3.96 -3.50
#